data_AF-A0A921MFJ0-F1
#
_entry.id   AF-A0A921MFJ0-F1
#
_cell.length_a   1.000
_cell.length_b   1.000
_cell.length_c   1.000
_cell.angle_alpha   90.00
_cell.angle_beta   90.00
_cell.angle_gamma   90.00
#
_symmetry.space_group_name_H-M   'P 1'
#
loop_
_entity.id
_entity.type
_entity.pdbx_description
1 polymer ?
#
loop_
_entity_poly.entity_id
_entity_poly.type
_entity_poly.pdbx_seq_one_letter_code
_entity_poly.pdbx_strand_id
1 'polypeptide(L)'
;PADAPSNLAVIGRYVLSPEIFPLLHRTEPGRGDEIQLTDALKEQARGDGHGVYGVLFTGDRYDTGDKFSYIKAVIQLASRRDDLGDELRAWLKEFVAGLED
;
A
#
# COMPACT_ATOMS: atom_id res chain seq x y z
N PRO A 1 -8.11 -4.79 14.06
CA PRO A 1 -6.85 -4.18 14.57
C PRO A 1 -6.38 -4.79 15.89
N ALA A 2 -7.29 -5.03 16.84
CA ALA A 2 -6.97 -5.60 18.15
C ALA A 2 -6.26 -6.98 18.07
N ASP A 3 -6.58 -7.79 17.06
CA ASP A 3 -6.00 -9.12 16.88
C ASP A 3 -4.82 -9.18 15.89
N ALA A 4 -4.36 -8.03 15.38
CA ALA A 4 -3.24 -8.01 14.43
C ALA A 4 -1.91 -8.30 15.16
N PRO A 5 -1.06 -9.20 14.66
CA PRO A 5 0.18 -9.57 15.34
C PRO A 5 1.24 -8.45 15.32
N SER A 6 1.04 -7.39 14.53
CA SER A 6 1.88 -6.19 14.50
C SER A 6 1.15 -5.02 13.84
N ASN A 7 1.81 -3.86 13.81
CA ASN A 7 1.40 -2.68 13.03
C ASN A 7 2.08 -2.60 11.64
N LEU A 8 2.74 -3.67 11.19
CA LEU A 8 3.41 -3.72 9.89
C LEU A 8 2.42 -4.23 8.81
N ALA A 9 2.29 -3.46 7.73
CA ALA A 9 1.44 -3.79 6.59
C ALA A 9 2.29 -4.08 5.35
N VAL A 10 1.88 -5.08 4.56
CA VAL A 10 2.52 -5.38 3.28
C VAL A 10 2.19 -4.29 2.27
N ILE A 11 3.23 -3.65 1.73
CA ILE A 11 3.14 -2.72 0.62
C ILE A 11 3.36 -3.54 -0.64
N GLY A 12 2.51 -3.38 -1.67
CA GLY A 12 2.50 -4.21 -2.89
C GLY A 12 3.76 -4.06 -3.76
N ARG A 13 4.91 -4.46 -3.22
CA ARG A 13 6.25 -4.45 -3.80
C ARG A 13 6.93 -5.72 -3.32
N TYR A 14 7.31 -6.56 -4.27
CA TYR A 14 7.86 -7.88 -3.99
C TYR A 14 9.07 -8.12 -4.89
N VAL A 15 10.13 -8.67 -4.31
CA VAL A 15 11.21 -9.32 -5.06
C VAL A 15 11.12 -10.79 -4.70
N LEU A 16 10.71 -11.62 -5.66
CA LEU A 16 10.34 -13.00 -5.42
C LEU A 16 11.40 -13.95 -5.98
N SER A 17 11.84 -14.90 -5.17
CA SER A 17 12.61 -16.04 -5.65
C SER A 17 11.74 -16.90 -6.59
N PRO A 18 12.29 -17.50 -7.66
CA PRO A 18 11.55 -18.42 -8.53
C PRO A 18 10.85 -19.58 -7.81
N GLU A 19 11.30 -19.93 -6.60
CA GLU A 19 10.67 -20.93 -5.73
C GLU A 19 9.21 -20.61 -5.37
N ILE A 20 8.76 -19.37 -5.55
CA ILE A 20 7.36 -18.99 -5.34
C ILE A 20 6.40 -19.63 -6.35
N PHE A 21 6.87 -19.96 -7.56
CA PHE A 21 5.96 -20.42 -8.62
C PHE A 21 5.34 -21.80 -8.33
N PRO A 22 6.10 -22.82 -7.89
CA PRO A 22 5.50 -24.08 -7.43
C PRO A 22 4.54 -23.92 -6.26
N LEU A 23 4.78 -22.94 -5.37
CA LEU A 23 3.89 -22.63 -4.24
C LEU A 23 2.58 -22.03 -4.74
N LEU A 24 2.65 -21.05 -5.63
CA LEU A 24 1.47 -20.44 -6.26
C LEU A 24 0.62 -21.48 -7.00
N HIS A 25 1.26 -22.42 -7.71
CA HIS A 25 0.54 -23.44 -8.47
C HIS A 25 -0.32 -24.37 -7.60
N ARG A 26 0.09 -24.62 -6.35
CA ARG A 26 -0.64 -25.47 -5.39
C ARG A 26 -1.45 -24.68 -4.36
N THR A 27 -1.41 -23.35 -4.42
CA THR A 27 -2.15 -22.49 -3.50
C THR A 27 -3.62 -22.53 -3.85
N GLU A 28 -4.43 -23.05 -2.94
CA GLU A 28 -5.89 -23.08 -3.07
C GLU A 28 -6.49 -21.66 -2.97
N PRO A 29 -7.68 -21.42 -3.56
CA PRO A 29 -8.38 -20.15 -3.42
C PRO A 29 -8.64 -19.78 -1.94
N GLY A 30 -8.36 -18.52 -1.62
CA GLY A 30 -8.50 -17.96 -0.28
C GLY A 30 -9.62 -16.92 -0.21
N ARG A 31 -9.26 -15.73 0.27
CA ARG A 31 -10.20 -14.61 0.38
C ARG A 31 -10.74 -14.23 -1.00
N GLY A 32 -12.06 -14.15 -1.12
CA GLY A 32 -12.72 -13.73 -2.35
C GLY A 32 -12.67 -14.76 -3.48
N ASP A 33 -12.38 -16.03 -3.17
CA ASP A 33 -12.21 -17.11 -4.16
C ASP A 33 -11.03 -16.87 -5.13
N GLU A 34 -10.02 -16.13 -4.66
CA GLU A 34 -8.82 -15.80 -5.41
C GLU A 34 -7.61 -16.59 -4.90
N ILE A 35 -6.71 -16.96 -5.81
CA ILE A 35 -5.38 -17.47 -5.45
C ILE A 35 -4.52 -16.29 -4.96
N GLN A 36 -4.29 -16.24 -3.64
CA GLN A 36 -3.61 -15.11 -3.00
C GLN A 36 -2.10 -15.32 -2.92
N LEU A 37 -1.32 -14.35 -3.43
CA LEU A 37 0.14 -14.35 -3.29
C LEU A 37 0.58 -14.41 -1.82
N THR A 38 -0.18 -13.81 -0.91
CA THR A 38 0.14 -13.80 0.54
C THR A 38 0.12 -15.19 1.16
N ASP A 39 -0.73 -16.08 0.65
CA ASP A 39 -0.84 -17.44 1.18
C ASP A 39 0.36 -18.28 0.73
N ALA A 40 0.76 -18.16 -0.54
CA ALA A 40 1.99 -18.77 -1.06
C ALA A 40 3.25 -18.25 -0.33
N LEU A 41 3.35 -16.95 -0.06
CA LEU A 41 4.45 -16.36 0.71
C LEU A 41 4.47 -16.88 2.16
N LYS A 42 3.31 -17.08 2.78
CA LYS A 42 3.21 -17.64 4.13
C LYS A 42 3.67 -19.09 4.18
N GLU A 43 3.40 -19.87 3.14
CA GLU A 43 3.95 -21.22 3.00
C GLU A 43 5.47 -21.18 2.78
N GLN A 44 5.96 -20.29 1.91
CA GLN A 44 7.41 -20.10 1.69
C GLN A 44 8.14 -19.75 2.98
N ALA A 45 7.54 -18.90 3.83
CA ALA A 45 8.09 -18.51 5.12
C ALA A 45 8.18 -19.66 6.13
N ARG A 46 7.43 -20.75 5.94
CA ARG A 46 7.40 -21.92 6.83
C ARG A 46 8.29 -23.07 6.37
N GLY A 47 8.60 -23.13 5.08
CA GLY A 47 9.37 -24.23 4.47
C GLY A 47 10.89 -24.02 4.53
N ASP A 48 11.63 -24.98 3.98
CA ASP A 48 13.10 -25.03 3.96
C ASP A 48 13.76 -24.10 2.92
N GLY A 49 13.00 -23.17 2.33
CA GLY A 49 13.53 -22.22 1.35
C GLY A 49 14.38 -21.11 1.97
N HIS A 50 14.74 -20.12 1.15
CA HIS A 50 15.54 -18.96 1.59
C HIS A 50 14.83 -18.01 2.58
N GLY A 51 13.63 -18.34 3.05
CA GLY A 51 12.82 -17.51 3.95
C GLY A 51 12.10 -16.35 3.26
N VAL A 52 11.31 -15.61 4.03
CA VAL A 52 10.62 -14.39 3.59
C VAL A 52 11.01 -13.24 4.51
N TYR A 53 11.50 -12.15 3.93
CA TYR A 53 11.98 -10.99 4.68
C TYR A 53 11.14 -9.76 4.38
N GLY A 54 10.76 -9.04 5.43
CA GLY A 54 10.14 -7.72 5.31
C GLY A 54 11.20 -6.63 5.23
N VAL A 55 11.09 -5.75 4.24
CA VAL A 55 11.87 -4.50 4.18
C VAL A 55 11.01 -3.36 4.70
N LEU A 56 11.46 -2.72 5.77
CA LEU A 56 10.79 -1.52 6.29
C LEU A 56 11.07 -0.36 5.35
N PHE A 57 10.02 0.12 4.69
CA PHE A 57 10.07 1.30 3.85
C PHE A 57 9.85 2.56 4.69
N THR A 58 10.70 3.57 4.48
CA THR A 58 10.53 4.90 5.06
C THR A 58 10.27 5.91 3.94
N GLY A 59 9.09 6.51 3.95
CA GLY A 59 8.69 7.52 2.98
C GLY A 59 7.17 7.71 2.96
N ASP A 60 6.72 8.68 2.15
CA ASP A 60 5.29 8.91 1.94
C ASP A 60 4.70 7.76 1.11
N ARG A 61 3.67 7.10 1.65
CA ARG A 61 2.84 6.13 0.91
C ARG A 61 1.51 6.79 0.57
N TYR A 62 1.18 6.80 -0.71
CA TYR A 62 -0.14 7.20 -1.21
C TYR A 62 -0.90 5.97 -1.68
N ASP A 63 -2.01 5.66 -1.00
CA ASP A 63 -2.91 4.60 -1.45
C ASP A 63 -3.91 5.17 -2.45
N THR A 64 -3.72 4.87 -3.74
CA THR A 64 -4.61 5.34 -4.81
C THR A 64 -5.77 4.38 -5.09
N GLY A 65 -5.88 3.27 -4.35
CA GLY A 65 -7.01 2.33 -4.45
C GLY A 65 -8.26 2.82 -3.73
N ASP A 66 -8.09 3.69 -2.73
CA ASP A 66 -9.18 4.36 -2.02
C ASP A 66 -9.45 5.75 -2.60
N LYS A 67 -10.73 6.08 -2.85
CA LYS A 67 -11.13 7.34 -3.52
C LYS A 67 -10.69 8.57 -2.74
N PHE A 68 -10.83 8.54 -1.42
CA PHE A 68 -10.50 9.69 -0.59
C PHE A 68 -8.98 9.85 -0.45
N SER A 69 -8.27 8.75 -0.25
CA SER A 69 -6.80 8.71 -0.21
C SER A 69 -6.18 9.15 -1.53
N TYR A 70 -6.80 8.82 -2.67
CA TYR A 70 -6.43 9.33 -3.99
C TYR A 70 -6.51 10.87 -4.06
N ILE A 71 -7.65 11.47 -3.66
CA ILE A 71 -7.81 12.94 -3.69
C ILE A 71 -6.76 13.61 -2.79
N LYS A 72 -6.52 13.06 -1.59
CA LYS A 72 -5.46 13.56 -0.70
C LYS A 72 -4.09 13.51 -1.36
N ALA A 73 -3.74 12.40 -2.01
CA ALA A 73 -2.47 12.24 -2.69
C ALA A 73 -2.30 13.28 -3.79
N VAL A 74 -3.34 13.52 -4.60
CA VAL A 74 -3.32 14.54 -5.67
C VAL A 74 -3.07 15.92 -5.08
N ILE A 75 -3.80 16.31 -4.03
CA ILE A 75 -3.63 17.61 -3.38
C ILE A 75 -2.23 17.76 -2.78
N GLN A 76 -1.75 16.74 -2.06
CA GLN A 76 -0.42 16.76 -1.43
C GLN A 76 0.70 16.87 -2.46
N LEU A 77 0.61 16.14 -3.57
CA LEU A 77 1.62 16.21 -4.64
C LEU A 77 1.54 17.55 -5.39
N ALA A 78 0.34 18.00 -5.77
CA ALA A 78 0.16 19.26 -6.48
C ALA A 78 0.62 20.47 -5.64
N SER A 79 0.35 20.45 -4.33
CA SER A 79 0.79 21.51 -3.42
C SER A 79 2.31 21.60 -3.26
N ARG A 80 3.09 20.60 -3.71
CA ARG A 80 4.56 20.62 -3.66
C ARG A 80 5.19 21.01 -5.00
N ARG A 81 4.40 21.20 -6.06
CA ARG A 81 4.93 21.53 -7.39
C ARG A 81 5.25 23.02 -7.50
N ASP A 82 6.33 23.34 -8.19
CA ASP A 82 6.76 24.73 -8.38
C ASP A 82 5.81 25.54 -9.28
N ASP A 83 5.12 24.87 -10.21
CA ASP A 83 4.22 25.51 -11.18
C ASP A 83 2.78 25.69 -10.67
N LEU A 84 2.38 24.99 -9.60
CA LEU A 84 0.99 24.97 -9.11
C LEU A 84 0.87 25.22 -7.60
N GLY A 85 1.94 24.97 -6.84
CA GLY A 85 1.86 24.84 -5.39
C GLY A 85 1.46 26.11 -4.67
N ASP A 86 1.98 27.27 -5.09
CA ASP A 86 1.64 28.56 -4.48
C ASP A 86 0.16 28.92 -4.66
N GLU A 87 -0.33 28.86 -5.89
CA GLU A 87 -1.72 29.14 -6.23
C GLU A 87 -2.68 28.17 -5.54
N LEU A 88 -2.38 26.86 -5.58
CA LEU A 88 -3.21 25.84 -4.95
C LEU A 88 -3.29 26.00 -3.44
N ARG A 89 -2.17 26.31 -2.76
CA ARG A 89 -2.15 26.49 -1.30
C ARG A 89 -2.93 27.74 -0.88
N ALA A 90 -2.88 28.82 -1.66
CA ALA A 90 -3.67 30.02 -1.41
C ALA A 90 -5.17 29.70 -1.53
N TRP A 91 -5.58 29.11 -2.65
CA TRP A 91 -6.96 28.73 -2.90
C TRP A 91 -7.52 27.75 -1.85
N LEU A 92 -6.75 26.74 -1.44
CA LEU A 92 -7.18 25.78 -0.42
C LEU A 92 -7.50 26.44 0.93
N LYS A 93 -6.74 27.47 1.32
CA LYS A 93 -7.00 28.21 2.57
C LYS A 93 -8.32 28.96 2.51
N GLU A 94 -8.61 29.62 1.39
CA GLU A 94 -9.87 30.32 1.15
C GLU A 94 -11.04 29.35 1.09
N PHE A 95 -10.89 28.25 0.34
CA PHE A 95 -11.90 27.22 0.22
C PHE A 95 -12.28 26.63 1.59
N VAL A 96 -11.31 26.21 2.40
CA VAL A 96 -11.55 25.64 3.73
C VAL A 96 -12.18 26.65 4.67
N ALA A 97 -11.75 27.93 4.63
CA ALA A 97 -12.36 28.98 5.43
C ALA A 97 -13.82 29.25 5.06
N GLY A 98 -14.21 29.00 3.81
CA GLY A 98 -15.60 29.12 3.34
C GLY A 98 -16.50 27.92 3.64
N LEU A 99 -15.97 26.86 4.28
CA LEU A 99 -16.73 25.65 4.66
C LEU A 99 -17.30 25.71 6.09
N GLU A 100 -17.54 26.89 6.66
CA GLU A 100 -18.26 26.98 7.95
C GLU A 100 -19.59 26.19 7.88
N ASP A 101 -19.84 25.36 8.90
CA ASP A 101 -20.78 24.21 8.95
C ASP A 101 -22.11 24.33 8.17
#